data_AF-A0A443RW26-F1
#
_entry.id   AF-A0A443RW26-F1
#
_cell.length_a   1.000
_cell.length_b   1.000
_cell.length_c   1.000
_cell.angle_alpha   90.00
_cell.angle_beta   90.00
_cell.angle_gamma   90.00
#
_symmetry.space_group_name_H-M   'P 1'
#
loop_
_entity.id
_entity.type
_entity.pdbx_description
1 polymer ?
#
loop_
_entity_poly.entity_id
_entity_poly.type
_entity_poly.pdbx_seq_one_letter_code
_entity_poly.pdbx_strand_id
1 'polypeptide(L)'
;ETFPNEFTSGDGKGAHKTFGHFYGSSYIAAPDGSRTEGLSRTSDGVLIAKMDLNLCRQTKDSWGFRMTQRLDLYAKSLNEAISQDYKPLIKQ
;
A
#
# COMPACT_ATOMS: atom_id res chain seq x y z
N GLU A 1 -21.30 1.19 -6.70
CA GLU A 1 -21.69 -0.01 -7.45
C GLU A 1 -22.86 -0.70 -6.75
N THR A 2 -23.75 -1.34 -7.50
CA THR A 2 -24.96 -1.99 -6.98
C THR A 2 -25.00 -3.43 -7.44
N PHE A 3 -25.23 -4.36 -6.50
CA PHE A 3 -25.27 -5.79 -6.77
C PHE A 3 -26.70 -6.35 -6.74
N PRO A 4 -26.98 -7.48 -7.42
CA PRO A 4 -28.33 -8.04 -7.49
C PRO A 4 -28.83 -8.58 -6.13
N ASN A 5 -27.94 -9.17 -5.34
CA ASN A 5 -28.24 -9.75 -4.04
C ASN A 5 -27.81 -8.82 -2.92
N GLU A 6 -28.56 -8.83 -1.82
CA GLU A 6 -28.21 -8.06 -0.62
C GLU A 6 -27.02 -8.70 0.11
N PHE A 7 -26.20 -7.85 0.70
CA PHE A 7 -25.07 -8.24 1.54
C PHE A 7 -24.96 -7.28 2.72
N THR A 8 -24.17 -7.66 3.71
CA THR A 8 -23.90 -6.85 4.90
C THR A 8 -22.46 -6.37 4.89
N SER A 9 -22.22 -5.20 5.47
CA SER A 9 -20.88 -4.59 5.57
C SER A 9 -20.19 -4.84 6.93
N GLY A 10 -20.83 -5.61 7.83
CA GLY A 10 -20.29 -5.91 9.15
C GLY A 10 -20.28 -4.72 10.14
N ASP A 11 -20.95 -3.61 9.80
CA ASP A 11 -21.03 -2.38 10.59
C ASP A 11 -22.32 -2.30 11.46
N GLY A 12 -23.05 -3.42 11.57
CA GLY A 12 -24.30 -3.51 12.32
C GLY A 12 -25.52 -2.90 11.63
N LYS A 13 -25.37 -2.33 10.42
CA LYS A 13 -26.51 -1.86 9.63
C LYS A 13 -27.20 -3.01 8.89
N GLY A 14 -28.41 -2.75 8.42
CA GLY A 14 -29.18 -3.70 7.62
C GLY A 14 -28.48 -4.07 6.30
N ALA A 15 -28.88 -5.21 5.73
CA ALA A 15 -28.38 -5.65 4.44
C ALA A 15 -28.76 -4.64 3.35
N HIS A 16 -27.87 -4.45 2.38
CA HIS A 16 -28.05 -3.48 1.30
C HIS A 16 -27.44 -4.00 0.00
N LYS A 17 -27.76 -3.33 -1.10
CA LYS A 17 -27.25 -3.67 -2.45
C LYS A 17 -26.14 -2.74 -2.93
N THR A 18 -26.00 -1.57 -2.32
CA THR A 18 -25.02 -0.54 -2.71
C THR A 18 -23.68 -0.79 -2.04
N PHE A 19 -22.62 -1.02 -2.80
CA PHE A 19 -21.27 -1.27 -2.26
C PHE A 19 -20.55 -0.01 -1.77
N GLY A 20 -21.04 1.15 -2.18
CA GLY A 20 -20.45 2.45 -1.87
C GLY A 20 -19.87 3.13 -3.10
N HIS A 21 -19.12 4.20 -2.84
CA HIS A 21 -18.50 5.05 -3.84
C HIS A 21 -17.02 4.70 -4.01
N PHE A 22 -16.63 4.37 -5.24
CA PHE A 22 -15.22 4.24 -5.60
C PHE A 22 -14.66 5.62 -5.92
N TYR A 23 -13.43 5.91 -5.46
CA TYR A 23 -12.89 7.27 -5.43
C TYR A 23 -11.79 7.56 -6.45
N GLY A 24 -11.61 6.69 -7.46
CA GLY A 24 -10.59 6.86 -8.50
C GLY A 24 -9.21 7.25 -7.95
N SER A 25 -8.68 8.39 -8.38
CA SER A 25 -7.42 8.96 -7.86
C SER A 25 -6.16 8.14 -8.15
N SER A 26 -6.18 7.30 -9.19
CA SER A 26 -5.01 6.53 -9.65
C SER A 26 -3.85 7.47 -9.99
N TYR A 27 -2.62 7.10 -9.60
CA TYR A 27 -1.40 7.89 -9.79
C TYR A 27 -0.16 6.99 -9.90
N ILE A 28 0.99 7.58 -10.24
CA ILE A 28 2.30 6.90 -10.29
C ILE A 28 3.26 7.59 -9.32
N ALA A 29 4.00 6.82 -8.51
CA ALA A 29 5.04 7.31 -7.62
C ALA A 29 6.43 6.88 -8.12
N ALA A 30 7.41 7.79 -8.01
CA ALA A 30 8.80 7.57 -8.39
C ALA A 30 9.67 7.25 -7.15
N PRO A 31 10.81 6.56 -7.34
CA PRO A 31 11.68 6.16 -6.23
C PRO A 31 12.36 7.33 -5.51
N ASP A 32 12.46 8.50 -6.13
CA ASP A 32 13.02 9.74 -5.55
C ASP A 32 12.02 10.49 -4.64
N GLY A 33 10.83 9.94 -4.43
CA GLY A 33 9.78 10.55 -3.61
C GLY A 33 8.82 11.46 -4.38
N SER A 34 9.07 11.72 -5.67
CA SER A 34 8.12 12.45 -6.52
C SER A 34 6.93 11.57 -6.93
N ARG A 35 5.84 12.18 -7.39
CA ARG A 35 4.65 11.47 -7.90
C ARG A 35 3.86 12.32 -8.89
N THR A 36 3.04 11.67 -9.70
CA THR A 36 2.03 12.35 -10.52
C THR A 36 0.86 12.84 -9.68
N GLU A 37 0.11 13.78 -10.25
CA GLU A 37 -1.25 14.09 -9.82
C GLU A 37 -2.14 12.84 -9.93
N GLY A 38 -3.21 12.81 -9.14
CA GLY A 38 -4.23 11.76 -9.21
C GLY A 38 -5.21 11.97 -10.35
N LEU A 39 -5.68 10.89 -10.97
CA LEU A 39 -6.82 10.94 -11.90
C LEU A 39 -8.12 11.36 -11.20
N SER A 40 -9.15 11.65 -12.00
CA SER A 40 -10.49 11.98 -11.50
C SER A 40 -11.01 10.94 -10.49
N ARG A 41 -11.82 11.41 -9.54
CA ARG A 41 -12.50 10.55 -8.57
C ARG A 41 -13.76 9.89 -9.13
N THR A 42 -14.33 10.48 -10.18
CA THR A 42 -15.68 10.17 -10.67
C THR A 42 -15.75 9.91 -12.16
N SER A 43 -14.64 10.06 -12.88
CA SER A 43 -14.58 9.92 -14.34
C SER A 43 -13.54 8.88 -14.73
N ASP A 44 -13.86 8.14 -15.79
CA ASP A 44 -12.93 7.20 -16.39
C ASP A 44 -11.72 7.95 -16.98
N GLY A 45 -10.54 7.32 -16.92
CA GLY A 45 -9.31 7.95 -17.40
C GLY A 45 -8.17 6.97 -17.58
N VAL A 46 -7.20 7.37 -18.41
CA VAL A 46 -5.95 6.65 -18.66
C VAL A 46 -4.78 7.56 -18.30
N LEU A 47 -3.90 7.11 -17.41
CA LEU A 47 -2.68 7.81 -17.03
C LEU A 47 -1.49 7.21 -17.78
N ILE A 48 -0.82 8.02 -18.60
CA ILE A 48 0.39 7.62 -19.32
C ILE A 48 1.58 8.41 -18.75
N ALA A 49 2.63 7.71 -18.32
CA ALA A 49 3.85 8.33 -17.83
C ALA A 49 5.09 7.72 -18.50
N LYS A 50 6.08 8.56 -18.79
CA LYS A 50 7.41 8.12 -19.21
C LYS A 50 8.26 7.89 -17.97
N MET A 51 8.86 6.72 -17.85
CA MET A 51 9.68 6.34 -16.71
C MET A 51 11.08 5.93 -17.17
N ASP A 52 12.12 6.48 -16.54
CA ASP A 52 13.48 5.96 -16.65
C ASP A 52 13.76 5.00 -15.49
N LEU A 53 13.92 3.72 -15.80
CA LEU A 53 14.18 2.68 -14.79
C LEU A 53 15.56 2.82 -14.13
N ASN A 54 16.48 3.58 -14.71
CA ASN A 54 17.79 3.85 -14.10
C ASN A 54 17.68 4.69 -12.82
N LEU A 55 16.58 5.46 -12.67
CA LEU A 55 16.33 6.26 -11.46
C LEU A 55 16.30 5.37 -10.21
N CYS A 56 15.82 4.12 -10.32
CA CYS A 56 15.83 3.16 -9.23
C CYS A 56 17.23 2.89 -8.65
N ARG A 57 18.27 2.85 -9.49
CA ARG A 57 19.64 2.65 -9.01
C ARG A 57 20.17 3.92 -8.36
N GLN A 58 20.00 5.06 -9.04
CA GLN A 58 20.43 6.38 -8.55
C GLN A 58 19.89 6.69 -7.15
N THR A 59 18.58 6.49 -6.93
CA THR A 59 17.97 6.72 -5.62
C THR A 59 18.47 5.74 -4.56
N LYS A 60 18.61 4.45 -4.89
CA LYS A 60 19.12 3.45 -3.93
C LYS A 60 20.54 3.79 -3.46
N ASP A 61 21.38 4.22 -4.38
CA ASP A 61 22.77 4.57 -4.11
C ASP A 61 22.86 5.87 -3.31
N SER A 62 22.03 6.87 -3.62
CA SER A 62 22.01 8.15 -2.93
C SER A 62 21.46 8.06 -1.50
N TRP A 63 20.35 7.34 -1.29
CA TRP A 63 19.71 7.26 0.04
C TRP A 63 20.30 6.15 0.92
N GLY A 64 20.88 5.11 0.32
CA GLY A 64 21.52 4.03 1.08
C GLY A 64 20.55 3.13 1.86
N PHE A 65 19.23 3.26 1.67
CA PHE A 65 18.24 2.44 2.41
C PHE A 65 18.44 0.94 2.22
N ARG A 66 18.95 0.51 1.05
CA ARG A 66 19.26 -0.91 0.80
C ARG A 66 20.48 -1.38 1.60
N MET A 67 21.44 -0.50 1.84
CA MET A 67 22.64 -0.79 2.64
C MET A 67 22.30 -0.88 4.14
N THR A 68 21.39 -0.04 4.63
CA THR A 68 21.04 0.06 6.05
C THR A 68 19.80 -0.75 6.44
N GLN A 69 19.36 -1.66 5.58
CA GLN A 69 18.10 -2.41 5.74
C GLN A 69 18.10 -3.47 6.86
N ARG A 70 19.28 -3.94 7.29
CA ARG A 70 19.44 -4.93 8.39
C ARG A 70 18.54 -6.16 8.25
N LEU A 71 18.50 -6.75 7.04
CA LEU A 71 17.55 -7.82 6.71
C LEU A 71 17.64 -9.02 7.66
N ASP A 72 18.84 -9.43 8.08
CA ASP A 72 19.03 -10.55 9.00
C ASP A 72 18.35 -10.34 10.36
N LEU A 73 18.40 -9.10 10.88
CA LEU A 73 17.71 -8.75 12.12
C LEU A 73 16.20 -8.90 11.94
N TYR A 74 15.63 -8.26 10.92
CA TYR A 74 14.18 -8.27 10.71
C TYR A 74 13.66 -9.66 10.36
N ALA A 75 14.41 -10.47 9.62
CA ALA A 75 14.05 -11.86 9.34
C ALA A 75 13.92 -12.65 10.65
N LYS A 76 14.90 -12.52 11.56
CA LYS A 76 14.85 -13.15 12.88
C LYS A 76 13.69 -12.61 13.72
N SER A 77 13.52 -11.28 13.80
CA SER A 77 12.46 -10.66 14.59
C SER A 77 11.05 -11.05 14.11
N LEU A 78 10.83 -11.13 12.80
CA LEU A 78 9.55 -11.58 12.24
C LEU A 78 9.31 -13.07 12.51
N ASN A 79 10.35 -13.89 12.42
CA ASN A 79 10.25 -15.32 12.74
C ASN A 79 9.94 -15.57 14.23
N GLU A 80 10.55 -14.78 15.13
CA GLU A 80 10.23 -14.83 16.55
C GLU A 80 8.79 -14.36 16.83
N ALA A 81 8.34 -13.29 16.16
CA ALA A 81 7.01 -12.72 16.36
C ALA A 81 5.84 -13.65 15.98
N ILE A 82 6.07 -14.61 15.07
CA ILE A 82 5.06 -15.60 14.68
C ILE A 82 5.11 -16.89 15.52
N SER A 83 6.07 -17.02 16.43
CA SER A 83 6.18 -18.18 17.31
C SER A 83 5.01 -18.24 18.30
N GLN A 84 4.56 -19.45 18.64
CA GLN A 84 3.49 -19.65 19.63
C GLN A 84 3.87 -19.10 21.02
N ASP A 85 5.16 -19.10 21.34
CA ASP A 85 5.68 -18.66 22.64
C ASP A 85 6.17 -17.20 22.64
N TYR A 86 5.83 -16.42 21.60
CA TYR A 86 6.32 -15.06 21.46
C TYR A 86 5.88 -14.15 22.62
N LYS A 87 6.84 -13.41 23.18
CA LYS A 87 6.59 -12.38 24.19
C LYS A 87 6.94 -11.01 23.57
N PRO A 88 5.95 -10.13 23.34
CA PRO A 88 6.21 -8.80 22.80
C PRO A 88 7.20 -8.00 23.64
N LEU A 89 8.09 -7.26 22.97
CA LEU A 89 9.03 -6.36 23.63
C LEU A 89 8.31 -5.09 24.12
N ILE A 90 7.67 -5.18 25.29
CA ILE A 90 7.03 -4.04 25.95
C ILE A 90 8.04 -3.42 26.92
N LYS A 91 8.36 -2.14 26.76
CA LYS A 91 9.11 -1.38 27.77
C LYS A 91 8.16 -1.01 28.91
N GLN A 92 8.54 -1.35 30.15
CA GLN A 92 7.87 -0.86 31.36
C GLN A 92 8.07 0.64 31.53
#